data_AF-A0A157SFT0-F1
#
_entry.id   AF-A0A157SFT0-F1
#
_cell.length_a   1.000
_cell.length_b   1.000
_cell.length_c   1.000
_cell.angle_alpha   90.00
_cell.angle_beta   90.00
_cell.angle_gamma   90.00
#
_symmetry.space_group_name_H-M   'P 1'
#
loop_
_entity.id
_entity.type
_entity.pdbx_description
1 polymer ?
#
loop_
_entity_poly.entity_id
_entity_poly.type
_entity_poly.pdbx_seq_one_letter_code
_entity_poly.pdbx_strand_id
1 'polypeptide(L)'
;MESDSDRSWLLARTAYFIGEYFVQKFSGYWFVNATYGSRYFARYVVGGFSVATGEVIDPFEMATVYVDTPATRDLNALIIDVERSWGSV
;
A
#
# COMPACT_ATOMS: atom_id res chain seq x y z
N MET A 1 15.94 -5.32 -21.80
CA MET A 1 16.69 -4.56 -20.76
C MET A 1 15.90 -3.34 -20.27
N GLU A 2 15.01 -2.74 -21.09
CA GLU A 2 14.14 -1.63 -20.66
C GLU A 2 12.94 -2.08 -19.79
N SER A 3 12.39 -3.28 -20.03
CA SER A 3 11.19 -3.79 -19.34
C SER A 3 11.29 -3.86 -17.81
N ASP A 4 12.45 -4.22 -17.27
CA ASP A 4 12.63 -4.39 -15.83
C ASP A 4 12.76 -3.04 -15.13
N SER A 5 13.31 -2.05 -15.83
CA SER A 5 13.37 -0.67 -15.38
C SER A 5 11.97 -0.05 -15.37
N ASP A 6 11.20 -0.27 -16.44
CA ASP A 6 9.82 0.25 -16.54
C ASP A 6 8.92 -0.36 -15.46
N ARG A 7 9.03 -1.68 -15.24
CA ARG A 7 8.27 -2.36 -14.18
C ARG A 7 8.66 -1.84 -12.79
N SER A 8 9.96 -1.70 -12.54
CA SER A 8 10.47 -1.18 -11.26
C SER A 8 10.00 0.26 -11.01
N TRP A 9 10.04 1.11 -12.04
CA TRP A 9 9.54 2.47 -11.99
C TRP A 9 8.03 2.51 -11.70
N LEU A 10 7.23 1.69 -12.39
CA LEU A 10 5.79 1.63 -12.20
C LEU A 10 5.44 1.16 -10.78
N LEU A 11 6.09 0.09 -10.30
CA LEU A 11 5.91 -0.40 -8.94
C LEU A 11 6.21 0.67 -7.90
N ALA A 12 7.37 1.32 -8.00
CA ALA A 12 7.76 2.36 -7.07
C ALA A 12 6.74 3.51 -7.09
N ARG A 13 6.37 4.00 -8.28
CA ARG A 13 5.40 5.10 -8.41
C ARG A 13 4.04 4.75 -7.83
N THR A 14 3.52 3.56 -8.14
CA THR A 14 2.24 3.09 -7.60
C THR A 14 2.31 2.90 -6.08
N ALA A 15 3.38 2.31 -5.55
CA ALA A 15 3.54 2.09 -4.11
C ALA A 15 3.58 3.41 -3.33
N TYR A 16 4.38 4.38 -3.78
CA TYR A 16 4.42 5.70 -3.14
C TYR A 16 3.08 6.42 -3.25
N PHE A 17 2.38 6.34 -4.38
CA PHE A 17 1.06 6.94 -4.51
C PHE A 17 0.05 6.31 -3.53
N ILE A 18 -0.01 4.97 -3.45
CA ILE A 18 -0.90 4.26 -2.53
C ILE A 18 -0.60 4.66 -1.09
N GLY A 19 0.67 4.62 -0.67
CA GLY A 19 1.03 4.95 0.70
C GLY A 19 0.71 6.40 1.06
N GLU A 20 1.02 7.36 0.18
CA GLU A 20 0.67 8.77 0.37
C GLU A 20 -0.85 8.99 0.41
N TYR A 21 -1.62 8.28 -0.42
CA TYR A 21 -3.08 8.34 -0.37
C TYR A 21 -3.62 7.99 1.02
N PHE A 22 -3.20 6.85 1.59
CA PHE A 22 -3.65 6.43 2.92
C PHE A 22 -3.14 7.35 4.04
N VAL A 23 -1.87 7.79 3.95
CA VAL A 23 -1.29 8.74 4.90
C VAL A 23 -2.08 10.04 4.94
N GLN A 24 -2.41 10.61 3.78
CA GLN A 24 -3.12 11.89 3.71
C GLN A 24 -4.59 11.75 4.08
N LYS A 25 -5.26 10.68 3.63
CA LYS A 25 -6.69 10.46 3.91
C LYS A 25 -6.96 10.18 5.39
N PHE A 26 -6.08 9.42 6.04
CA PHE A 26 -6.30 8.94 7.41
C PHE A 26 -5.29 9.50 8.41
N SER A 27 -4.60 10.58 8.07
CA SER A 27 -3.59 11.25 8.92
C SER A 27 -2.55 10.28 9.50
N GLY A 28 -2.09 9.32 8.69
CA GLY A 28 -1.09 8.32 9.09
C GLY A 28 0.35 8.79 8.88
N TYR A 29 1.28 7.84 8.91
CA TYR A 29 2.68 8.08 8.57
C TYR A 29 3.36 6.82 8.03
N TRP A 30 4.48 7.02 7.32
CA TRP A 30 5.38 5.95 6.90
C TRP A 30 6.31 5.54 8.03
N PHE A 31 6.55 4.24 8.19
CA PHE A 31 7.56 3.71 9.10
C PHE A 31 8.09 2.36 8.63
N VAL A 32 9.23 1.94 9.18
CA VAL A 32 9.70 0.55 9.04
C VAL A 32 9.04 -0.27 10.14
N ASN A 33 8.33 -1.34 9.77
CA ASN A 33 7.70 -2.20 10.78
C ASN A 33 8.76 -3.00 11.54
N ALA A 34 8.99 -2.64 12.80
CA ALA A 34 9.97 -3.28 13.68
C ALA A 34 9.38 -4.39 14.57
N THR A 35 8.09 -4.71 14.42
CA THR A 35 7.42 -5.70 15.27
C THR A 35 7.85 -7.10 14.86
N TYR A 36 8.68 -7.72 15.69
CA TYR A 36 9.14 -9.09 15.48
C TYR A 36 7.95 -10.07 15.42
N GLY A 37 7.94 -10.95 14.43
CA GLY A 37 6.83 -11.88 14.17
C GLY A 37 5.68 -11.30 13.34
N SER A 38 5.67 -10.00 13.03
CA SER A 38 4.75 -9.45 12.04
C SER A 38 5.07 -9.97 10.64
N ARG A 39 4.05 -10.23 9.81
CA ARG A 39 4.22 -10.52 8.38
C ARG A 39 4.90 -9.38 7.61
N TYR A 40 4.90 -8.18 8.17
CA TYR A 40 5.51 -6.98 7.58
C TYR A 40 6.87 -6.63 8.21
N PHE A 41 7.43 -7.49 9.07
CA PHE A 41 8.71 -7.20 9.73
C PHE A 41 9.80 -6.76 8.74
N ALA A 42 10.49 -5.67 9.08
CA ALA A 42 11.53 -5.00 8.31
C ALA A 42 11.09 -4.41 6.95
N ARG A 43 9.78 -4.27 6.69
CA ARG A 43 9.26 -3.61 5.48
C ARG A 43 8.87 -2.16 5.75
N TYR A 44 8.92 -1.33 4.70
CA TYR A 44 8.33 0.00 4.71
C TYR A 44 6.81 -0.11 4.58
N VAL A 45 6.10 0.45 5.55
CA VAL A 45 4.65 0.39 5.66
C VAL A 45 4.08 1.77 5.98
N VAL A 46 2.76 1.92 5.79
CA VAL A 46 2.00 3.07 6.30
C VAL A 46 0.98 2.59 7.32
N GLY A 47 0.75 3.41 8.34
CA GLY A 47 -0.16 3.10 9.43
C GLY A 47 -0.19 4.24 10.45
N GLY A 48 -0.51 3.92 11.70
CA GLY A 48 -0.68 4.95 12.73
C GLY A 48 -1.81 5.93 12.38
N PHE A 49 -2.81 5.43 11.65
CA PHE A 49 -3.94 6.20 11.19
C PHE A 49 -4.74 6.77 12.37
N SER A 50 -5.33 7.95 12.16
CA SER A 50 -6.20 8.60 13.15
C SER A 50 -7.51 7.84 13.39
N VAL A 51 -7.89 6.97 12.44
CA VAL A 51 -9.00 6.04 12.56
C VAL A 51 -8.57 4.79 13.31
N ALA A 52 -9.43 4.29 14.20
CA ALA A 52 -9.13 3.16 15.08
C ALA A 52 -9.24 1.80 14.35
N THR A 53 -8.45 1.63 13.29
CA THR A 53 -8.40 0.38 12.50
C THR A 53 -7.38 -0.60 13.06
N GLY A 54 -6.28 -0.10 13.64
CA GLY A 54 -5.12 -0.93 14.02
C GLY A 54 -4.35 -1.47 12.80
N GLU A 55 -4.69 -1.01 11.61
CA GLU A 55 -4.23 -1.56 10.34
C GLU A 55 -2.88 -0.98 9.91
N VAL A 56 -2.12 -1.80 9.20
CA VAL A 56 -0.83 -1.46 8.63
C VAL A 56 -0.83 -1.96 7.19
N ILE A 57 -0.53 -1.05 6.27
CA ILE A 57 -0.47 -1.36 4.84
C ILE A 57 0.99 -1.43 4.40
N ASP A 58 1.30 -2.44 3.60
CA ASP A 58 2.51 -2.49 2.78
C ASP A 58 2.17 -1.99 1.36
N PRO A 59 2.53 -0.74 0.99
CA PRO A 59 2.14 -0.19 -0.31
C PRO A 59 2.85 -0.87 -1.48
N PHE A 60 4.00 -1.49 -1.26
CA PHE A 60 4.73 -2.23 -2.29
C PHE A 60 4.07 -3.57 -2.57
N GLU A 61 3.51 -4.23 -1.55
CA GLU A 61 2.68 -5.42 -1.73
C GLU A 61 1.43 -5.08 -2.56
N MET A 62 0.72 -4.00 -2.22
CA MET A 62 -0.44 -3.55 -3.00
C MET A 62 -0.09 -3.15 -4.45
N ALA A 63 1.01 -2.42 -4.64
CA ALA A 63 1.47 -2.05 -5.97
C ALA A 63 1.83 -3.28 -6.81
N THR A 64 2.41 -4.31 -6.19
CA THR A 64 2.69 -5.58 -6.88
C THR A 64 1.41 -6.24 -7.36
N VAL A 65 0.38 -6.33 -6.51
CA VAL A 65 -0.95 -6.84 -6.90
C VAL A 65 -1.52 -6.05 -8.08
N TYR A 66 -1.46 -4.71 -8.03
CA TYR A 66 -1.94 -3.87 -9.12
C TYR A 66 -1.19 -4.08 -10.44
N VAL A 67 0.15 -4.07 -10.41
CA VAL A 67 0.99 -4.18 -11.62
C VAL A 67 0.88 -5.56 -12.26
N ASP A 68 0.80 -6.62 -11.44
CA ASP A 68 0.72 -8.00 -11.90
C ASP A 68 -0.70 -8.38 -12.38
N THR A 69 -1.72 -7.61 -12.01
CA THR A 69 -3.07 -7.77 -12.57
C THR A 69 -3.05 -7.42 -14.07
N PRO A 70 -3.63 -8.26 -14.96
CA PRO A 70 -3.75 -7.94 -16.39
C PRO A 70 -4.61 -6.69 -16.64
N ALA A 71 -4.39 -6.00 -17.76
CA ALA A 71 -5.29 -4.92 -18.17
C ALA A 71 -6.70 -5.48 -18.47
N THR A 72 -7.78 -4.78 -18.13
CA THR A 72 -7.88 -3.43 -17.55
C THR A 72 -7.76 -3.41 -16.02
N ARG A 73 -6.78 -2.67 -15.48
CA ARG A 73 -6.53 -2.56 -14.04
C ARG A 73 -7.27 -1.38 -13.44
N ASP A 74 -7.88 -1.55 -12.26
CA ASP A 74 -8.53 -0.48 -11.50
C ASP A 74 -7.86 -0.32 -10.13
N LEU A 75 -7.06 0.75 -9.99
CA LEU A 75 -6.39 1.06 -8.73
C LEU A 75 -7.38 1.52 -7.65
N ASN A 76 -8.46 2.21 -8.05
CA ASN A 76 -9.44 2.74 -7.11
C ASN A 76 -10.24 1.60 -6.47
N ALA A 77 -10.61 0.58 -7.25
CA ALA A 77 -11.24 -0.63 -6.73
C ALA A 77 -10.38 -1.29 -5.64
N LEU A 78 -9.07 -1.46 -5.88
CA LEU A 78 -8.15 -2.03 -4.91
C LEU A 78 -8.06 -1.21 -3.62
N ILE A 79 -8.02 0.11 -3.72
CA ILE A 79 -8.01 1.02 -2.56
C ILE A 79 -9.32 0.88 -1.77
N ILE A 80 -10.47 0.92 -2.44
CA ILE A 80 -11.80 0.82 -1.81
C ILE A 80 -11.97 -0.52 -1.09
N ASP A 81 -11.46 -1.62 -1.65
CA ASP A 81 -11.56 -2.93 -1.02
C ASP A 81 -10.77 -3.01 0.29
N VAL A 82 -9.59 -2.38 0.35
CA VAL A 82 -8.83 -2.24 1.60
C VAL A 82 -9.61 -1.42 2.62
N GLU A 83 -10.14 -0.26 2.22
CA GLU A 83 -10.90 0.60 3.12
C GLU A 83 -12.14 -0.09 3.69
N ARG A 84 -12.86 -0.85 2.87
CA ARG A 84 -14.02 -1.63 3.32
C ARG A 84 -13.65 -2.72 4.32
N SER A 85 -12.45 -3.28 4.20
CA SER A 85 -11.98 -4.33 5.13
C SER A 85 -11.79 -3.82 6.55
N TRP A 86 -11.64 -2.51 6.73
CA TRP A 86 -11.40 -1.88 8.04
C TRP A 86 -12.68 -1.64 8.86
N GLY A 87 -13.83 -2.09 8.38
CA GLY A 87 -15.14 -1.74 8.94
C GLY A 87 -15.55 -0.32 8.55
N SER A 88 -16.76 0.10 8.94
CA SER A 88 -17.31 1.42 8.60
C SER A 88 -16.47 2.56 9.19
N VAL A 89 -15.46 3.00 8.43
CA VAL A 89 -14.77 4.28 8.51
C VAL A 89 -15.58 5.34 7.78
#